data_AF-A0A518DS94-F1
#
_entry.id   AF-A0A518DS94-F1
#
_cell.length_a   1.000
_cell.length_b   1.000
_cell.length_c   1.000
_cell.angle_alpha   90.00
_cell.angle_beta   90.00
_cell.angle_gamma   90.00
#
_symmetry.space_group_name_H-M   'P 1'
#
loop_
_entity.id
_entity.type
_entity.pdbx_description
1 polymer ?
#
loop_
_entity_poly.entity_id
_entity_poly.type
_entity_poly.pdbx_seq_one_letter_code
_entity_poly.pdbx_strand_id
1 'polypeptide(L)'
;MNRADSHLWMADPATSPWGCFWEGLQTPWWGFWYLWRRPSLWRYAVMPIVMNLLITSLVLLVLVGGGVWLFAWIHPWFAGGEGWTGWIWFAVEAGVWLLAAAASCVAAFLTWRVLSGILCGYFFGKLVEEVESELGLADRDIRTVSLGYEIWDVGLGVALLLGSTSGFLLLGAVPLIGPPLGFLGMSWYGLYATGVEYLSYPQAIRGSRLFDQYRFGRQQHFHTLGVGAVQTAGQLLPLFGAATVTAGVVGCVLLHRRLTNKLSIVSVEAIAKS
;
A
#
# COMPACT_ATOMS: atom_id res chain seq x y z
N MET A 1 -6.47 -1.65 30.57
CA MET A 1 -7.17 -2.63 29.71
C MET A 1 -8.20 -3.32 30.57
N ASN A 2 -9.49 -3.17 30.31
CA ASN A 2 -10.49 -3.93 31.05
C ASN A 2 -10.44 -5.37 30.53
N ARG A 3 -10.32 -6.36 31.41
CA ARG A 3 -10.07 -7.78 31.06
C ARG A 3 -11.10 -8.36 30.07
N ALA A 4 -12.28 -7.76 29.99
CA ALA A 4 -13.36 -8.16 29.09
C ALA A 4 -13.06 -7.86 27.60
N ASP A 5 -12.36 -6.76 27.29
CA ASP A 5 -12.12 -6.37 25.88
C ASP A 5 -11.02 -7.21 25.24
N SER A 6 -10.10 -7.76 26.02
CA SER A 6 -9.04 -8.61 25.49
C SER A 6 -9.57 -9.91 24.89
N HIS A 7 -10.73 -10.39 25.34
CA HIS A 7 -11.35 -11.61 24.82
C HIS A 7 -11.90 -11.42 23.39
N LEU A 8 -12.47 -10.25 23.07
CA LEU A 8 -12.93 -9.95 21.70
C LEU A 8 -11.79 -9.97 20.68
N TRP A 9 -10.56 -9.66 21.13
CA TRP A 9 -9.37 -9.67 20.29
C TRP A 9 -8.60 -10.99 20.29
N MET A 10 -8.98 -11.94 21.15
CA MET A 10 -8.33 -13.25 21.30
C MET A 10 -9.21 -14.42 20.84
N ALA A 11 -10.33 -14.16 20.16
CA ALA A 11 -11.04 -15.23 19.47
C ALA A 11 -10.10 -15.95 18.48
N ASP A 12 -10.22 -17.26 18.40
CA ASP A 12 -9.43 -18.07 17.47
C ASP A 12 -9.64 -17.56 16.04
N PRO A 13 -8.56 -17.36 15.27
CA PRO A 13 -8.69 -16.94 13.88
C PRO A 13 -9.40 -18.03 13.07
N ALA A 14 -10.23 -17.60 12.14
CA ALA A 14 -10.97 -18.46 11.23
C ALA A 14 -10.06 -19.48 10.55
N THR A 15 -10.60 -20.68 10.35
CA THR A 15 -9.91 -21.78 9.65
C THR A 15 -10.46 -21.99 8.24
N SER A 16 -11.68 -21.54 7.95
CA SER A 16 -12.26 -21.66 6.63
C SER A 16 -11.74 -20.54 5.70
N PRO A 17 -11.46 -20.85 4.42
CA PRO A 17 -11.04 -19.85 3.43
C PRO A 17 -11.87 -18.56 3.43
N TRP A 18 -13.19 -18.71 3.47
CA TRP A 18 -14.12 -17.60 3.46
C TRP A 18 -14.11 -16.80 4.76
N GLY A 19 -13.99 -17.49 5.91
CA GLY A 19 -13.83 -16.82 7.20
C GLY A 19 -12.55 -16.01 7.26
N CYS A 20 -11.44 -16.56 6.77
CA CYS A 20 -10.15 -15.88 6.69
C CYS A 20 -10.22 -14.61 5.83
N PHE A 21 -10.87 -14.69 4.66
CA PHE A 21 -11.07 -13.54 3.79
C PHE A 21 -11.92 -12.46 4.48
N TRP A 22 -13.01 -12.84 5.13
CA TRP A 22 -13.89 -11.92 5.83
C TRP A 22 -13.21 -11.25 7.03
N GLU A 23 -12.40 -11.98 7.78
CA GLU A 23 -11.55 -11.42 8.85
C GLU A 23 -10.57 -10.38 8.29
N GLY A 24 -9.93 -10.68 7.16
CA GLY A 24 -9.09 -9.71 6.45
C GLY A 24 -9.85 -8.45 6.04
N LEU A 25 -11.07 -8.61 5.53
CA LEU A 25 -11.93 -7.50 5.10
C LEU A 25 -12.39 -6.61 6.26
N GLN A 26 -12.61 -7.18 7.44
CA GLN A 26 -12.99 -6.44 8.67
C GLN A 26 -11.81 -5.74 9.36
N THR A 27 -10.58 -6.00 8.91
CA THR A 27 -9.35 -5.56 9.58
C THR A 27 -9.28 -4.03 9.79
N PRO A 28 -9.62 -3.17 8.82
CA PRO A 28 -9.59 -1.71 9.05
C PRO A 28 -10.64 -1.26 10.05
N TRP A 29 -11.79 -1.94 10.12
CA TRP A 29 -12.82 -1.60 11.10
C TRP A 29 -12.35 -1.86 12.53
N TRP A 30 -11.63 -2.97 12.73
CA TRP A 30 -10.98 -3.29 13.99
C TRP A 30 -9.94 -2.25 14.39
N GLY A 31 -9.06 -1.86 13.46
CA GLY A 31 -8.06 -0.83 13.73
C GLY A 31 -8.68 0.55 13.99
N PHE A 32 -9.73 0.92 13.27
CA PHE A 32 -10.46 2.17 13.49
C PHE A 32 -11.07 2.19 14.89
N TRP A 33 -11.76 1.12 15.29
CA TRP A 33 -12.39 1.06 16.60
C TRP A 33 -11.37 1.00 17.74
N TYR A 34 -10.22 0.36 17.50
CA TYR A 34 -9.09 0.39 18.44
C TYR A 34 -8.54 1.81 18.62
N LEU A 35 -8.30 2.54 17.51
CA LEU A 35 -7.88 3.94 17.53
C LEU A 35 -8.91 4.84 18.23
N TRP A 36 -10.20 4.63 17.96
CA TRP A 36 -11.28 5.41 18.58
C TRP A 36 -11.29 5.30 20.11
N ARG A 37 -10.95 4.12 20.64
CA ARG A 37 -10.86 3.88 22.10
C ARG A 37 -9.58 4.42 22.73
N ARG A 38 -8.57 4.75 21.94
CA ARG A 38 -7.23 5.16 22.39
C ARG A 38 -6.85 6.53 21.82
N PRO A 39 -7.35 7.63 22.43
CA PRO A 39 -7.09 8.99 21.93
C PRO A 39 -5.60 9.35 21.90
N SER A 40 -4.77 8.73 22.73
CA SER A 40 -3.30 8.88 22.72
C SER A 40 -2.67 8.53 21.38
N LEU A 41 -3.21 7.55 20.65
CA LEU A 41 -2.65 7.06 19.39
C LEU A 41 -2.97 7.98 18.20
N TRP A 42 -3.96 8.86 18.33
CA TRP A 42 -4.37 9.75 17.24
C TRP A 42 -3.27 10.72 16.80
N ARG A 43 -2.38 11.11 17.72
CA ARG A 43 -1.22 11.95 17.38
C ARG A 43 -0.30 11.28 16.34
N TYR A 44 -0.16 9.95 16.40
CA TYR A 44 0.63 9.18 15.44
C TYR A 44 -0.18 8.83 14.20
N ALA A 45 -1.49 8.59 14.33
CA ALA A 45 -2.39 8.27 13.23
C ALA A 45 -2.60 9.46 12.26
N VAL A 46 -2.61 10.70 12.77
CA VAL A 46 -2.83 11.90 11.94
C VAL A 46 -1.59 12.29 11.14
N MET A 47 -0.38 11.98 11.62
CA MET A 47 0.87 12.36 10.96
C MET A 47 0.99 11.84 9.51
N PRO A 48 0.77 10.53 9.22
CA PRO A 48 0.77 10.01 7.84
C PRO A 48 -0.24 10.71 6.94
N ILE A 49 -1.41 11.07 7.47
CA ILE A 49 -2.47 11.76 6.70
C ILE A 49 -1.99 13.15 6.28
N VAL A 50 -1.46 13.92 7.23
CA VAL A 50 -0.90 15.25 6.96
C VAL A 50 0.26 15.16 5.97
N MET A 51 1.18 14.19 6.14
CA MET A 51 2.29 13.98 5.21
C MET A 51 1.82 13.63 3.80
N ASN A 52 0.86 12.72 3.65
CA ASN A 52 0.34 12.35 2.35
C ASN A 52 -0.31 13.55 1.64
N LEU A 53 -1.03 14.41 2.38
CA LEU A 53 -1.58 15.65 1.84
C LEU A 53 -0.48 16.63 1.38
N LEU A 54 0.59 16.80 2.16
CA LEU A 54 1.73 17.65 1.78
C LEU A 54 2.45 17.11 0.55
N ILE A 55 2.73 15.81 0.48
CA ILE A 55 3.39 15.16 -0.67
C ILE A 55 2.52 15.31 -1.92
N THR A 56 1.22 15.06 -1.80
CA THR A 56 0.27 15.19 -2.91
C THR A 56 0.22 16.64 -3.40
N SER A 57 0.14 17.61 -2.49
CA SER A 57 0.13 19.03 -2.83
C SER A 57 1.42 19.45 -3.53
N LEU A 58 2.59 18.98 -3.04
CA LEU A 58 3.89 19.26 -3.64
C LEU A 58 3.99 18.67 -5.06
N VAL A 59 3.63 17.40 -5.24
CA VAL A 59 3.70 16.76 -6.56
C VAL A 59 2.75 17.41 -7.55
N LEU A 60 1.53 17.76 -7.14
CA LEU A 60 0.57 18.47 -7.99
C LEU A 60 1.06 19.88 -8.36
N LEU A 61 1.65 20.61 -7.42
CA LEU A 61 2.24 21.92 -7.68
C LEU A 61 3.37 21.82 -8.72
N VAL A 62 4.26 20.84 -8.58
CA VAL A 62 5.34 20.59 -9.54
C VAL A 62 4.79 20.17 -10.90
N LEU A 63 3.77 19.29 -10.93
CA LEU A 63 3.17 18.81 -12.17
C LEU A 63 2.46 19.93 -12.95
N VAL A 64 1.61 20.71 -12.28
CA VAL A 64 0.86 21.81 -12.90
C VAL A 64 1.78 22.97 -13.23
N GLY A 65 2.63 23.40 -12.30
CA GLY A 65 3.57 24.50 -12.51
C GLY A 65 4.60 24.18 -13.59
N GLY A 66 5.16 22.96 -13.56
CA GLY A 66 6.07 22.47 -14.59
C GLY A 66 5.38 22.33 -15.95
N GLY A 67 4.13 21.87 -15.98
CA GLY A 67 3.34 21.79 -17.22
C GLY A 67 3.06 23.15 -17.85
N VAL A 68 2.64 24.14 -17.06
CA VAL A 68 2.42 25.52 -17.54
C VAL A 68 3.73 26.16 -18.02
N TRP A 69 4.83 25.96 -17.29
CA TRP A 69 6.14 26.47 -17.69
C TRP A 69 6.62 25.82 -18.99
N LEU A 70 6.50 24.50 -19.12
CA LEU A 70 6.82 23.77 -20.34
C LEU A 70 5.97 24.27 -21.51
N PHE A 71 4.68 24.54 -21.25
CA PHE A 71 3.73 25.09 -22.25
C PHE A 71 4.18 26.42 -22.79
N ALA A 72 4.49 27.36 -21.91
CA ALA A 72 4.99 28.67 -22.31
C ALA A 72 6.30 28.59 -23.11
N TRP A 73 7.13 27.57 -22.86
CA TRP A 73 8.43 27.41 -23.51
C TRP A 73 8.36 26.74 -24.89
N ILE A 74 7.51 25.72 -25.05
CA ILE A 74 7.40 24.94 -26.28
C ILE A 74 6.48 25.61 -27.31
N HIS A 75 5.36 26.21 -26.87
CA HIS A 75 4.36 26.77 -27.77
C HIS A 75 4.92 27.78 -28.82
N PRO A 76 5.86 28.68 -28.47
CA PRO A 76 6.45 29.61 -29.45
C PRO A 76 7.15 28.93 -30.64
N TRP A 77 7.59 27.67 -30.50
CA TRP A 77 8.30 26.95 -31.57
C TRP A 77 7.37 26.46 -32.68
N PHE A 78 6.06 26.38 -32.41
CA PHE A 78 5.04 25.86 -33.33
C PHE A 78 4.20 26.97 -33.98
N ALA A 79 4.34 28.23 -33.54
CA ALA A 79 3.51 29.37 -33.95
C ALA A 79 3.77 29.91 -35.38
N GLY A 80 4.50 29.21 -36.25
CA GLY A 80 4.98 29.72 -37.54
C GLY A 80 4.30 29.20 -38.82
N GLY A 81 3.26 28.36 -38.72
CA GLY A 81 2.66 27.70 -39.90
C GLY A 81 1.40 28.40 -40.44
N GLU A 82 1.49 29.06 -41.60
CA GLU A 82 0.31 29.54 -42.35
C GLU A 82 -0.20 28.50 -43.38
N GLY A 83 -1.52 28.31 -43.49
CA GLY A 83 -2.16 27.47 -44.50
C GLY A 83 -2.21 25.96 -44.18
N TRP A 84 -2.08 25.10 -45.21
CA TRP A 84 -2.18 23.63 -45.07
C TRP A 84 -1.09 23.03 -44.16
N THR A 85 0.09 23.64 -44.11
CA THR A 85 1.18 23.24 -43.22
C THR A 85 0.83 23.50 -41.75
N GLY A 86 -0.04 24.47 -41.45
CA GLY A 86 -0.50 24.77 -40.10
C GLY A 86 -1.23 23.60 -39.43
N TRP A 87 -2.04 22.83 -40.18
CA TRP A 87 -2.72 21.65 -39.64
C TRP A 87 -1.76 20.53 -39.23
N ILE A 88 -0.69 20.33 -39.99
CA ILE A 88 0.35 19.33 -39.66
C ILE A 88 1.11 19.78 -38.40
N TRP A 89 1.52 21.05 -38.33
CA TRP A 89 2.20 21.58 -37.15
C TRP A 89 1.33 21.54 -35.90
N PHE A 90 0.03 21.82 -36.01
CA PHE A 90 -0.92 21.65 -34.92
C PHE A 90 -1.02 20.19 -34.44
N ALA A 91 -1.09 19.23 -35.37
CA ALA A 91 -1.14 17.81 -35.01
C ALA A 91 0.15 17.33 -34.33
N VAL A 92 1.31 17.80 -34.81
CA VAL A 92 2.61 17.50 -34.18
C VAL A 92 2.69 18.14 -32.80
N GLU A 93 2.30 19.41 -32.65
CA GLU A 93 2.26 20.11 -31.36
C GLU A 93 1.37 19.35 -30.36
N ALA A 94 0.16 18.99 -30.76
CA ALA A 94 -0.76 18.20 -29.93
C ALA A 94 -0.19 16.83 -29.55
N GLY A 95 0.50 16.16 -30.48
CA GLY A 95 1.19 14.89 -30.21
C GLY A 95 2.32 15.02 -29.21
N VAL A 96 3.16 16.04 -29.34
CA VAL A 96 4.23 16.37 -28.39
C VAL A 96 3.65 16.68 -27.01
N TRP A 97 2.56 17.45 -26.94
CA TRP A 97 1.86 17.75 -25.69
C TRP A 97 1.31 16.50 -25.01
N LEU A 98 0.64 15.64 -25.76
CA LEU A 98 0.07 14.41 -25.23
C LEU A 98 1.16 13.50 -24.66
N LEU A 99 2.28 13.34 -25.38
CA LEU A 99 3.42 12.55 -24.92
C LEU A 99 4.10 13.17 -23.70
N ALA A 100 4.33 14.48 -23.70
CA ALA A 100 4.94 15.20 -22.58
C ALA A 100 4.05 15.16 -21.33
N ALA A 101 2.74 15.34 -21.48
CA ALA A 101 1.77 15.23 -20.40
C ALA A 101 1.71 13.81 -19.84
N ALA A 102 1.64 12.79 -20.71
CA ALA A 102 1.65 11.39 -20.30
C ALA A 102 2.93 11.04 -19.52
N ALA A 103 4.11 11.42 -20.04
CA ALA A 103 5.39 11.21 -19.38
C ALA A 103 5.48 11.93 -18.03
N SER A 104 5.00 13.18 -17.95
CA SER A 104 4.96 13.95 -16.71
C SER A 104 4.03 13.34 -15.67
N CYS A 105 2.85 12.84 -16.08
CA CYS A 105 1.93 12.12 -15.21
C CYS A 105 2.55 10.84 -14.65
N VAL A 106 3.25 10.05 -15.48
CA VAL A 106 3.96 8.85 -15.02
C VAL A 106 5.07 9.20 -14.04
N ALA A 107 5.90 10.21 -14.35
CA ALA A 107 6.97 10.66 -13.48
C ALA A 107 6.43 11.20 -12.14
N ALA A 108 5.35 11.99 -12.16
CA ALA A 108 4.69 12.49 -10.97
C ALA A 108 4.10 11.36 -10.12
N PHE A 109 3.46 10.37 -10.74
CA PHE A 109 2.93 9.20 -10.04
C PHE A 109 4.03 8.39 -9.36
N LEU A 110 5.14 8.11 -10.06
CA LEU A 110 6.28 7.38 -9.48
C LEU A 110 6.92 8.17 -8.34
N THR A 111 7.11 9.48 -8.52
CA THR A 111 7.66 10.37 -7.48
C THR A 111 6.75 10.37 -6.25
N TRP A 112 5.45 10.54 -6.45
CA TRP A 112 4.44 10.48 -5.38
C TRP A 112 4.47 9.14 -4.66
N ARG A 113 4.53 8.02 -5.39
CA ARG A 113 4.55 6.67 -4.80
C ARG A 113 5.80 6.43 -3.95
N VAL A 114 6.97 6.83 -4.44
CA VAL A 114 8.25 6.70 -3.70
C VAL A 114 8.26 7.59 -2.46
N LEU A 115 7.90 8.87 -2.60
CA LEU A 115 7.85 9.80 -1.47
C LEU A 115 6.84 9.36 -0.41
N SER A 116 5.64 8.97 -0.83
CA SER A 116 4.59 8.51 0.08
C SER A 116 5.01 7.21 0.77
N GLY A 117 5.62 6.26 0.06
CA GLY A 117 6.14 5.02 0.64
C GLY A 117 7.16 5.27 1.74
N ILE A 118 8.18 6.11 1.49
CA ILE A 118 9.25 6.39 2.46
C ILE A 118 8.73 7.23 3.63
N LEU A 119 8.08 8.35 3.34
CA LEU A 119 7.69 9.31 4.38
C LEU A 119 6.52 8.78 5.21
N CYS A 120 5.47 8.25 4.58
CA CYS A 120 4.35 7.69 5.33
C CYS A 120 4.74 6.36 5.99
N GLY A 121 5.57 5.53 5.34
CA GLY A 121 6.08 4.27 5.88
C GLY A 121 6.77 4.46 7.24
N TYR A 122 7.63 5.47 7.35
CA TYR A 122 8.25 5.85 8.62
C TYR A 122 7.23 6.13 9.74
N PHE A 123 6.22 6.96 9.47
CA PHE A 123 5.19 7.29 10.47
C PHE A 123 4.29 6.10 10.79
N PHE A 124 3.99 5.24 9.81
CA PHE A 124 3.28 3.99 10.06
C PHE A 124 4.10 3.05 10.94
N GLY A 125 5.42 2.95 10.73
CA GLY A 125 6.31 2.20 11.61
C GLY A 125 6.23 2.67 13.06
N LYS A 126 6.24 3.99 13.29
CA LYS A 126 6.06 4.58 14.64
C LYS A 126 4.69 4.31 15.24
N LEU A 127 3.63 4.36 14.44
CA LEU A 127 2.29 4.00 14.90
C LEU A 127 2.21 2.54 15.32
N VAL A 128 2.79 1.64 14.53
CA VAL A 128 2.83 0.19 14.80
C VAL A 128 3.63 -0.09 16.07
N GLU A 129 4.78 0.56 16.26
CA GLU A 129 5.61 0.47 17.47
C GLU A 129 4.81 0.78 18.73
N GLU A 130 4.09 1.90 18.75
CA GLU A 130 3.27 2.31 19.89
C GLU A 130 2.09 1.35 20.12
N VAL A 131 1.43 0.90 19.05
CA VAL A 131 0.33 -0.09 19.16
C VAL A 131 0.84 -1.42 19.72
N GLU A 132 1.99 -1.92 19.24
CA GLU A 132 2.59 -3.17 19.74
C GLU A 132 3.09 -3.04 21.18
N SER A 133 3.61 -1.87 21.57
CA SER A 133 3.97 -1.55 22.96
C SER A 133 2.75 -1.54 23.87
N GLU A 134 1.63 -0.89 23.49
CA GLU A 134 0.36 -0.94 24.24
C GLU A 134 -0.20 -2.36 24.36
N LEU A 135 0.08 -3.19 23.36
CA LEU A 135 -0.29 -4.60 23.32
C LEU A 135 0.64 -5.49 24.17
N GLY A 136 1.75 -4.98 24.66
CA GLY A 136 2.66 -5.68 25.58
C GLY A 136 3.81 -6.43 24.88
N LEU A 137 4.18 -6.03 23.66
CA LEU A 137 5.44 -6.47 23.06
C LEU A 137 6.60 -5.85 23.86
N ALA A 138 7.62 -6.65 24.19
CA ALA A 138 8.77 -6.15 24.94
C ALA A 138 9.65 -5.26 24.05
N ASP A 139 10.11 -4.11 24.56
CA ASP A 139 10.93 -3.13 23.81
C ASP A 139 12.18 -3.73 23.17
N ARG A 140 12.71 -4.82 23.75
CA ARG A 140 13.89 -5.55 23.23
C ARG A 140 13.67 -6.22 21.87
N ASP A 141 12.41 -6.49 21.50
CA ASP A 141 12.05 -7.16 20.25
C ASP A 141 11.77 -6.16 19.11
N ILE A 142 11.84 -4.86 19.40
CA ILE A 142 11.62 -3.76 18.46
C ILE A 142 12.97 -3.40 17.82
N ARG A 143 13.07 -3.59 16.51
CA ARG A 143 14.24 -3.17 15.73
C ARG A 143 13.92 -1.91 14.95
N THR A 144 14.71 -0.86 15.15
CA THR A 144 14.67 0.33 14.30
C THR A 144 15.14 -0.04 12.90
N VAL A 145 14.24 -0.01 11.93
CA VAL A 145 14.57 -0.24 10.52
C VAL A 145 15.46 0.91 10.04
N SER A 146 16.56 0.60 9.36
CA SER A 146 17.43 1.62 8.78
C SER A 146 16.79 2.20 7.51
N LEU A 147 16.89 3.51 7.32
CA LEU A 147 16.37 4.19 6.12
C LEU A 147 16.91 3.58 4.80
N GLY A 148 18.17 3.16 4.79
CA GLY A 148 18.77 2.52 3.61
C GLY A 148 18.13 1.18 3.26
N TYR A 149 17.73 0.39 4.27
CA TYR A 149 17.01 -0.86 4.06
C TYR A 149 15.59 -0.60 3.55
N GLU A 150 14.92 0.43 4.07
CA GLU A 150 13.59 0.86 3.61
C GLU A 150 13.60 1.31 2.14
N ILE A 151 14.59 2.09 1.72
CA ILE A 151 14.75 2.50 0.31
C ILE A 151 14.94 1.28 -0.60
N TRP A 152 15.76 0.31 -0.18
CA TRP A 152 15.98 -0.91 -0.96
C TRP A 152 14.73 -1.77 -1.07
N ASP A 153 14.01 -1.98 0.04
CA ASP A 153 12.78 -2.77 0.06
C ASP A 153 11.67 -2.10 -0.76
N VAL A 154 11.53 -0.77 -0.68
CA VAL A 154 10.59 0.00 -1.53
C VAL A 154 10.99 -0.13 -3.01
N GLY A 155 12.28 -0.01 -3.34
CA GLY A 155 12.77 -0.16 -4.70
C GLY A 155 12.49 -1.56 -5.27
N LEU A 156 12.71 -2.61 -4.48
CA LEU A 156 12.42 -3.99 -4.86
C LEU A 156 10.90 -4.22 -5.01
N GLY A 157 10.08 -3.64 -4.13
CA GLY A 157 8.62 -3.67 -4.24
C GLY A 157 8.12 -3.01 -5.53
N VAL A 158 8.66 -1.84 -5.88
CA VAL A 158 8.36 -1.15 -7.14
C VAL A 158 8.82 -1.98 -8.36
N ALA A 159 10.01 -2.57 -8.31
CA ALA A 159 10.51 -3.43 -9.39
C ALA A 159 9.62 -4.67 -9.59
N LEU A 160 9.19 -5.32 -8.51
CA LEU A 160 8.27 -6.46 -8.56
C LEU A 160 6.90 -6.06 -9.11
N LEU A 161 6.38 -4.90 -8.70
CA LEU A 161 5.11 -4.36 -9.21
C LEU A 161 5.20 -4.04 -10.70
N LEU A 162 6.28 -3.39 -11.16
CA LEU A 162 6.48 -3.08 -12.57
C LEU A 162 6.67 -4.35 -13.40
N GLY A 163 7.43 -5.32 -12.88
CA GLY A 163 7.63 -6.62 -13.53
C GLY A 163 6.33 -7.40 -13.68
N SER A 164 5.51 -7.48 -12.62
CA SER A 164 4.23 -8.17 -12.68
C SER A 164 3.23 -7.46 -13.59
N THR A 165 3.15 -6.13 -13.51
CA THR A 165 2.29 -5.30 -14.38
C THR A 165 2.66 -5.49 -15.84
N SER A 166 3.96 -5.48 -16.16
CA SER A 166 4.45 -5.71 -17.53
C SER A 166 4.10 -7.12 -18.00
N GLY A 167 4.23 -8.14 -17.14
CA GLY A 167 3.84 -9.51 -17.45
C GLY A 167 2.35 -9.64 -17.77
N PHE A 168 1.47 -9.04 -16.96
CA PHE A 168 0.03 -9.05 -17.23
C PHE A 168 -0.37 -8.22 -18.46
N LEU A 169 0.36 -7.13 -18.74
CA LEU A 169 0.16 -6.33 -19.95
C LEU A 169 0.49 -7.15 -21.21
N LEU A 170 1.61 -7.88 -21.20
CA LEU A 170 1.99 -8.79 -22.28
C LEU A 170 0.98 -9.92 -22.45
N LEU A 171 0.44 -10.46 -21.35
CA LEU A 171 -0.63 -11.45 -21.39
C LEU A 171 -1.89 -10.86 -22.05
N GLY A 172 -2.20 -9.59 -21.77
CA GLY A 172 -3.30 -8.83 -22.37
C GLY A 172 -3.21 -8.67 -23.89
N ALA A 173 -2.02 -8.75 -24.47
CA ALA A 173 -1.81 -8.64 -25.92
C ALA A 173 -2.30 -9.88 -26.70
N VAL A 174 -2.56 -11.00 -26.02
CA VAL A 174 -3.13 -12.20 -26.66
C VAL A 174 -4.62 -11.95 -26.96
N PRO A 175 -5.05 -11.95 -28.23
CA PRO A 175 -6.44 -11.68 -28.57
C PRO A 175 -7.40 -12.70 -27.92
N LEU A 176 -8.61 -12.26 -27.61
CA LEU A 176 -9.72 -13.01 -27.00
C LEU A 176 -9.52 -13.45 -25.53
N ILE A 177 -8.40 -14.09 -25.20
CA ILE A 177 -8.14 -14.67 -23.86
C ILE A 177 -7.29 -13.72 -23.00
N GLY A 178 -6.43 -12.92 -23.62
CA GLY A 178 -5.51 -12.01 -22.93
C GLY A 178 -6.22 -10.96 -22.07
N PRO A 179 -7.19 -10.19 -22.60
CA PRO A 179 -7.85 -9.15 -21.82
C PRO A 179 -8.52 -9.64 -20.52
N PRO A 180 -9.36 -10.70 -20.50
CA PRO A 180 -9.95 -11.16 -19.25
C PRO A 180 -8.91 -11.73 -18.27
N LEU A 181 -7.93 -12.49 -18.74
CA LEU A 181 -6.87 -13.02 -17.86
C LEU A 181 -5.94 -11.91 -17.32
N GLY A 182 -5.59 -10.95 -18.16
CA GLY A 182 -4.80 -9.78 -17.78
C GLY A 182 -5.52 -8.95 -16.72
N PHE A 183 -6.81 -8.65 -16.93
CA PHE A 183 -7.61 -7.90 -15.96
C PHE A 183 -7.79 -8.64 -14.63
N LEU A 184 -8.20 -9.91 -14.67
CA LEU A 184 -8.41 -10.71 -13.46
C LEU A 184 -7.09 -10.97 -12.71
N GLY A 185 -6.04 -11.31 -13.44
CA GLY A 185 -4.71 -11.55 -12.88
C GLY A 185 -4.11 -10.31 -12.25
N MET A 186 -4.20 -9.16 -12.92
CA MET A 186 -3.74 -7.87 -12.41
C MET A 186 -4.54 -7.44 -11.18
N SER A 187 -5.87 -7.60 -11.21
CA SER A 187 -6.73 -7.28 -10.07
C SER A 187 -6.40 -8.16 -8.87
N TRP A 188 -6.33 -9.47 -9.07
CA TRP A 188 -5.96 -10.43 -8.03
C TRP A 188 -4.59 -10.14 -7.43
N TYR A 189 -3.58 -9.93 -8.28
CA TYR A 189 -2.23 -9.61 -7.83
C TYR A 189 -2.18 -8.27 -7.09
N GLY A 190 -2.91 -7.25 -7.58
CA GLY A 190 -3.01 -5.95 -6.92
C GLY A 190 -3.60 -6.07 -5.51
N LEU A 191 -4.69 -6.83 -5.35
CA LEU A 191 -5.26 -7.10 -4.03
C LEU A 191 -4.27 -7.85 -3.15
N TYR A 192 -3.65 -8.91 -3.66
CA TYR A 192 -2.69 -9.70 -2.90
C TYR A 192 -1.47 -8.86 -2.47
N ALA A 193 -0.84 -8.14 -3.38
CA ALA A 193 0.33 -7.31 -3.12
C ALA A 193 0.02 -6.22 -2.10
N THR A 194 -1.14 -5.55 -2.23
CA THR A 194 -1.61 -4.57 -1.24
C THR A 194 -1.81 -5.22 0.13
N GLY A 195 -2.42 -6.42 0.18
CA GLY A 195 -2.58 -7.15 1.44
C GLY A 195 -1.26 -7.49 2.12
N VAL A 196 -0.25 -7.92 1.35
CA VAL A 196 1.10 -8.22 1.86
C VAL A 196 1.76 -6.95 2.40
N GLU A 197 1.66 -5.83 1.68
CA GLU A 197 2.20 -4.53 2.09
C GLU A 197 1.63 -4.07 3.44
N TYR A 198 0.36 -4.37 3.74
CA TYR A 198 -0.23 -4.00 5.03
C TYR A 198 0.12 -4.99 6.14
N LEU A 199 0.18 -6.29 5.84
CA LEU A 199 0.57 -7.31 6.82
C LEU A 199 2.07 -7.30 7.13
N SER A 200 2.89 -6.64 6.31
CA SER A 200 4.32 -6.49 6.55
C SER A 200 4.66 -5.47 7.63
N TYR A 201 3.84 -4.44 7.88
CA TYR A 201 4.10 -3.43 8.92
C TYR A 201 4.43 -4.02 10.31
N PRO A 202 3.62 -4.93 10.90
CA PRO A 202 3.95 -5.58 12.18
C PRO A 202 5.18 -6.50 12.10
N GLN A 203 5.58 -6.94 10.91
CA GLN A 203 6.74 -7.79 10.72
C GLN A 203 8.03 -6.97 10.54
N ALA A 204 7.92 -5.80 9.90
CA ALA A 204 9.03 -4.88 9.67
C ALA A 204 9.64 -4.40 10.99
N ILE A 205 8.82 -4.07 11.99
CA ILE A 205 9.29 -3.69 13.34
C ILE A 205 10.00 -4.83 14.07
N ARG A 206 9.76 -6.09 13.68
CA ARG A 206 10.45 -7.30 14.19
C ARG A 206 11.70 -7.64 13.37
N GLY A 207 12.02 -6.85 12.35
CA GLY A 207 13.17 -7.06 11.46
C GLY A 207 12.98 -8.18 10.44
N SER A 208 11.74 -8.59 10.15
CA SER A 208 11.47 -9.57 9.09
C SER A 208 11.83 -9.01 7.72
N ARG A 209 12.52 -9.81 6.91
CA ARG A 209 12.91 -9.45 5.54
C ARG A 209 11.71 -9.51 4.60
N LEU A 210 11.80 -8.81 3.46
CA LEU A 210 10.75 -8.79 2.44
C LEU A 210 10.31 -10.20 2.02
N PHE A 211 11.26 -11.12 1.79
CA PHE A 211 10.94 -12.50 1.42
C PHE A 211 10.15 -13.26 2.50
N ASP A 212 10.42 -13.01 3.78
CA ASP A 212 9.68 -13.62 4.89
C ASP A 212 8.26 -13.06 4.98
N GLN A 213 8.10 -11.77 4.69
CA GLN A 213 6.79 -11.11 4.63
C GLN A 213 5.92 -11.68 3.51
N TYR A 214 6.49 -11.85 2.30
CA TYR A 214 5.79 -12.53 1.20
C TYR A 214 5.47 -14.00 1.51
N ARG A 215 6.38 -14.70 2.19
CA ARG A 215 6.15 -16.09 2.62
C ARG A 215 4.99 -16.16 3.62
N PHE A 216 4.92 -15.23 4.57
CA PHE A 216 3.82 -15.12 5.52
C PHE A 216 2.50 -14.82 4.81
N GLY A 217 2.48 -13.82 3.91
CA GLY A 217 1.30 -13.49 3.11
C GLY A 217 0.80 -14.67 2.28
N ARG A 218 1.72 -15.49 1.75
CA ARG A 218 1.36 -16.71 1.01
C ARG A 218 0.76 -17.78 1.90
N GLN A 219 1.26 -17.95 3.12
CA GLN A 219 0.68 -18.88 4.10
C GLN A 219 -0.73 -18.43 4.53
N GLN A 220 -0.96 -17.12 4.64
CA GLN A 220 -2.22 -16.51 5.05
C GLN A 220 -2.93 -15.84 3.85
N HIS A 221 -2.97 -16.53 2.70
CA HIS A 221 -3.39 -15.93 1.43
C HIS A 221 -4.81 -15.35 1.46
N PHE A 222 -5.79 -16.04 2.07
CA PHE A 222 -7.16 -15.53 2.16
C PHE A 222 -7.28 -14.28 3.03
N HIS A 223 -6.63 -14.24 4.20
CA HIS A 223 -6.56 -13.02 5.03
C HIS A 223 -5.91 -11.87 4.27
N THR A 224 -4.80 -12.16 3.59
CA THR A 224 -4.05 -11.18 2.78
C THR A 224 -4.93 -10.59 1.69
N LEU A 225 -5.69 -11.41 0.96
CA LEU A 225 -6.63 -10.95 -0.06
C LEU A 225 -7.77 -10.11 0.51
N GLY A 226 -8.30 -10.48 1.68
CA GLY A 226 -9.33 -9.70 2.37
C GLY A 226 -8.85 -8.31 2.76
N VAL A 227 -7.66 -8.24 3.37
CA VAL A 227 -6.99 -6.96 3.70
C VAL A 227 -6.75 -6.14 2.43
N GLY A 228 -6.22 -6.76 1.39
CA GLY A 228 -6.01 -6.11 0.10
C GLY A 228 -7.29 -5.55 -0.48
N ALA A 229 -8.36 -6.34 -0.52
CA ALA A 229 -9.66 -5.96 -1.05
C ALA A 229 -10.23 -4.72 -0.37
N VAL A 230 -10.25 -4.69 0.96
CA VAL A 230 -10.78 -3.53 1.70
C VAL A 230 -9.89 -2.31 1.56
N GLN A 231 -8.57 -2.48 1.51
CA GLN A 231 -7.64 -1.36 1.32
C GLN A 231 -7.75 -0.76 -0.09
N THR A 232 -7.76 -1.60 -1.12
CA THR A 232 -7.96 -1.15 -2.50
C THR A 232 -9.32 -0.47 -2.65
N ALA A 233 -10.39 -1.04 -2.09
CA ALA A 233 -11.72 -0.41 -2.11
C ALA A 233 -11.74 0.94 -1.38
N GLY A 234 -11.07 1.03 -0.22
CA GLY A 234 -10.95 2.27 0.54
C GLY A 234 -10.20 3.38 -0.22
N GLN A 235 -9.19 3.00 -1.01
CA GLN A 235 -8.42 3.94 -1.84
C GLN A 235 -9.23 4.52 -3.01
N LEU A 236 -10.33 3.87 -3.43
CA LEU A 236 -11.24 4.44 -4.44
C LEU A 236 -11.97 5.68 -3.92
N LEU A 237 -11.99 5.90 -2.60
CA LEU A 237 -12.64 7.04 -1.96
C LEU A 237 -11.56 8.00 -1.43
N PRO A 238 -11.29 9.16 -2.08
CA PRO A 238 -10.14 10.01 -1.75
C PRO A 238 -10.06 10.44 -0.28
N LEU A 239 -11.19 10.80 0.32
CA LEU A 239 -11.26 11.23 1.73
C LEU A 239 -11.20 10.06 2.72
N PHE A 240 -11.78 8.91 2.34
CA PHE A 240 -11.80 7.73 3.21
C PHE A 240 -10.50 6.93 3.12
N GLY A 241 -9.76 7.05 2.03
CA GLY A 241 -8.52 6.31 1.78
C GLY A 241 -7.49 6.53 2.88
N ALA A 242 -7.22 7.79 3.26
CA ALA A 242 -6.22 8.09 4.29
C ALA A 242 -6.58 7.53 5.67
N ALA A 243 -7.86 7.62 6.05
CA ALA A 243 -8.36 7.02 7.28
C ALA A 243 -8.30 5.48 7.24
N THR A 244 -8.66 4.89 6.09
CA THR A 244 -8.68 3.44 5.88
C THR A 244 -7.28 2.84 5.89
N VAL A 245 -6.29 3.56 5.35
CA VAL A 245 -4.88 3.18 5.40
C VAL A 245 -4.44 3.09 6.86
N THR A 246 -4.63 4.17 7.62
CA THR A 246 -4.16 4.25 9.01
C THR A 246 -4.86 3.22 9.90
N ALA A 247 -6.18 3.11 9.78
CA ALA A 247 -6.96 2.09 10.46
C ALA A 247 -6.57 0.68 10.01
N GLY A 248 -6.23 0.52 8.73
CA GLY A 248 -5.72 -0.72 8.14
C GLY A 248 -4.43 -1.19 8.78
N VAL A 249 -3.45 -0.29 8.91
CA VAL A 249 -2.15 -0.59 9.54
C VAL A 249 -2.35 -1.09 10.97
N VAL A 250 -3.13 -0.38 11.79
CA VAL A 250 -3.45 -0.80 13.17
C VAL A 250 -4.21 -2.12 13.18
N GLY A 251 -5.18 -2.28 12.28
CA GLY A 251 -5.92 -3.53 12.11
C GLY A 251 -5.01 -4.71 11.80
N CYS A 252 -4.04 -4.51 10.89
CA CYS A 252 -3.08 -5.55 10.50
C CYS A 252 -2.16 -5.94 11.64
N VAL A 253 -1.81 -5.02 12.54
CA VAL A 253 -1.12 -5.36 13.80
C VAL A 253 -1.95 -6.31 14.65
N LEU A 254 -3.23 -5.99 14.86
CA LEU A 254 -4.15 -6.83 15.64
C LEU A 254 -4.34 -8.20 14.99
N LEU A 255 -4.57 -8.23 13.68
CA LEU A 255 -4.72 -9.47 12.90
C LEU A 255 -3.45 -10.31 12.94
N HIS A 256 -2.28 -9.70 12.72
CA HIS A 256 -1.00 -10.40 12.77
C HIS A 256 -0.79 -11.08 14.12
N ARG A 257 -1.06 -10.39 15.23
CA ARG A 257 -0.91 -10.94 16.58
C ARG A 257 -1.81 -12.16 16.81
N ARG A 258 -3.06 -12.13 16.31
CA ARG A 258 -3.98 -13.27 16.37
C ARG A 258 -3.43 -14.47 15.61
N LEU A 259 -2.91 -14.24 14.40
CA LEU A 259 -2.36 -15.29 13.55
C LEU A 259 -1.09 -15.92 14.16
N THR A 260 -0.21 -15.13 14.76
CA THR A 260 1.03 -15.65 15.36
C THR A 260 0.82 -16.34 16.71
N ASN A 261 -0.10 -15.86 17.55
CA ASN A 261 -0.39 -16.51 18.84
C ASN A 261 -0.89 -17.95 18.64
N LYS A 262 -1.68 -18.20 17.59
CA LYS A 262 -2.12 -19.57 17.23
C LYS A 262 -0.94 -20.46 16.83
N LEU A 263 0.01 -19.92 16.06
CA LEU A 263 1.20 -20.68 15.63
C LEU A 263 2.04 -21.12 16.83
N SER A 264 2.21 -20.28 17.86
CA SER A 264 2.96 -20.67 19.05
C SER A 264 2.31 -21.83 19.83
N ILE A 265 0.98 -21.88 19.90
CA ILE A 265 0.26 -22.94 20.63
C ILE A 265 0.34 -24.27 19.87
N VAL A 266 0.12 -24.24 18.54
CA VAL A 266 0.18 -25.45 17.70
C VAL A 266 1.58 -26.06 17.68
N SER A 267 2.63 -25.24 17.63
CA SER A 267 4.02 -25.74 17.67
C SER A 267 4.35 -26.42 18.99
N VAL A 268 3.87 -25.89 20.12
CA VAL A 268 4.08 -26.51 21.44
C VAL A 268 3.33 -27.84 21.54
N GLU A 269 2.10 -27.93 21.06
CA GLU A 269 1.35 -29.20 21.05
C GLU A 269 1.97 -30.24 20.12
N ALA A 270 2.51 -29.83 18.98
CA ALA A 270 3.19 -30.73 18.05
C ALA A 270 4.48 -31.31 18.66
N ILE A 271 5.27 -30.48 19.36
CA ILE A 271 6.48 -30.91 20.08
C ILE A 271 6.11 -31.81 21.27
N ALA A 272 5.02 -31.53 21.96
CA ALA A 272 4.58 -32.36 23.09
C ALA A 272 4.06 -33.76 22.66
N LYS A 273 3.71 -33.94 21.38
CA LYS A 273 3.19 -35.20 20.82
C LYS A 273 4.26 -36.01 20.05
N SER A 274 5.45 -35.46 19.84
CA SER A 274 6.60 -36.14 19.20
C SER A 274 7.58 -36.67 20.24
#